data_AF-A0A259MF90-F1
#
_entry.id   AF-A0A259MF90-F1
#
_cell.length_a   1.000
_cell.length_b   1.000
_cell.length_c   1.000
_cell.angle_alpha   90.00
_cell.angle_beta   90.00
_cell.angle_gamma   90.00
#
_symmetry.space_group_name_H-M   'P 1'
#
loop_
_entity.id
_entity.type
_entity.pdbx_description
1 polymer ?
#
loop_
_entity_poly.entity_id
_entity_poly.type
_entity_poly.pdbx_seq_one_letter_code
_entity_poly.pdbx_strand_id
1 'polypeptide(L)' 'METFIVLTAGQADHVRGPSISTPAAALNPIERQGGVFLLGSDVLVDPAHETHRDFLRVLPLLEGGVPSFPGTTAGGGA' A
#
# COMPACT_ATOMS: atom_id res chain seq x y z
N MET A 1 -10.16 11.34 -5.75
CA MET A 1 -9.58 10.16 -6.41
C MET A 1 -8.52 9.62 -5.47
N GLU A 2 -8.65 8.38 -5.01
CA GLU A 2 -7.60 7.75 -4.20
C GLU A 2 -6.45 7.34 -5.11
N THR A 3 -5.23 7.60 -4.64
CA THR A 3 -4.00 7.22 -5.33
C THR A 3 -3.28 6.19 -4.47
N PHE A 4 -2.86 5.10 -5.08
CA PHE A 4 -2.17 4.01 -4.39
C PHE A 4 -0.78 3.81 -4.97
N ILE A 5 0.20 3.62 -4.09
CA ILE A 5 1.55 3.22 -4.44
C ILE A 5 1.57 1.71 -4.61
N VAL A 6 2.04 1.24 -5.76
CA VAL A 6 2.14 -0.19 -6.05
C VAL A 6 3.51 -0.70 -5.61
N LEU A 7 3.47 -1.70 -4.74
CA LEU A 7 4.64 -2.32 -4.11
C LEU A 7 4.67 -3.81 -4.48
N THR A 8 5.86 -4.36 -4.67
CA THR A 8 6.08 -5.81 -4.67
C THR A 8 6.19 -6.35 -3.25
N ALA A 9 6.11 -7.66 -3.05
CA ALA A 9 6.26 -8.30 -1.73
C ALA A 9 7.52 -7.85 -0.97
N GLY A 10 8.67 -7.78 -1.65
CA GLY A 10 9.91 -7.32 -1.02
C GLY A 10 9.90 -5.83 -0.65
N GLN A 11 9.25 -5.00 -1.47
CA GLN A 11 9.13 -3.56 -1.18
C GLN A 11 8.13 -3.29 -0.07
N ALA A 12 7.03 -4.05 -0.04
CA ALA A 12 6.05 -4.02 1.03
C ALA A 12 6.70 -4.41 2.35
N ASP A 13 7.45 -5.52 2.40
CA ASP A 13 8.17 -5.94 3.60
C ASP A 13 9.21 -4.90 4.05
N HIS A 14 9.90 -4.27 3.10
CA HIS A 14 10.89 -3.23 3.38
C HIS A 14 10.30 -1.97 4.04
N VAL A 15 9.08 -1.59 3.65
CA VAL A 15 8.38 -0.43 4.24
C VAL A 15 7.42 -0.83 5.36
N ARG A 16 7.21 -2.13 5.60
CA ARG A 16 6.25 -2.62 6.60
C ARG A 16 6.81 -2.40 7.99
N GLY A 17 5.98 -1.82 8.86
CA GLY A 17 6.32 -1.65 10.26
C GLY A 17 6.06 -0.24 10.78
N PRO A 18 6.39 -0.01 12.06
CA PRO A 18 6.20 1.29 12.70
C PRO A 18 7.16 2.33 12.11
N SER A 19 6.68 3.56 11.96
CA SER A 19 7.56 4.67 11.61
C SER A 19 8.54 4.95 12.72
N ILE A 20 9.78 5.27 12.33
CA ILE A 20 10.85 5.64 13.25
C ILE A 20 10.45 6.87 14.09
N SER A 21 9.84 7.87 13.44
CA SER A 21 9.44 9.13 14.09
C SER A 21 8.09 9.05 14.82
N THR A 22 7.25 8.08 14.47
CA THR A 22 5.90 7.93 15.06
C THR A 22 5.53 6.45 15.12
N PRO A 23 5.79 5.78 16.25
CA PRO A 23 5.56 4.33 16.37
C PRO A 23 4.09 3.92 16.16
N ALA A 24 3.16 4.84 16.39
CA ALA A 24 1.72 4.64 16.17
C ALA A 24 1.32 4.71 14.68
N ALA A 25 2.14 5.31 13.82
CA ALA A 25 1.95 5.36 12.38
C ALA A 25 2.67 4.17 11.74
N ALA A 26 2.02 3.01 11.76
CA ALA A 26 2.55 1.80 11.11
C ALA A 26 2.12 1.74 9.65
N LEU A 27 3.09 1.55 8.76
CA LEU A 27 2.82 1.26 7.36
C LEU A 27 2.33 -0.19 7.24
N ASN A 28 1.11 -0.34 6.74
CA ASN A 28 0.50 -1.64 6.51
C ASN A 28 0.06 -1.75 5.04
N PRO A 29 0.98 -2.12 4.13
CA PRO A 29 0.65 -2.37 2.73
C PRO A 29 -0.39 -3.50 2.63
N ILE A 30 -1.42 -3.29 1.83
CA ILE A 30 -2.50 -4.25 1.64
C ILE A 30 -2.18 -5.12 0.42
N GLU A 31 -2.05 -6.44 0.64
CA GLU A 31 -1.90 -7.38 -0.47
C GLU A 31 -3.18 -7.42 -1.32
N ARG A 32 -3.01 -7.35 -2.64
CA ARG A 32 -4.09 -7.50 -3.60
C ARG A 32 -4.15 -8.90 -4.16
N GLN A 33 -3.23 -9.21 -5.07
CA GLN A 33 -3.19 -10.49 -5.77
C GLN A 33 -1.82 -10.70 -6.38
N GLY A 34 -1.31 -11.94 -6.32
CA GLY A 34 -0.05 -12.31 -6.96
C GLY A 34 1.19 -11.62 -6.37
N GLY A 35 1.18 -11.29 -5.07
CA GLY A 35 2.32 -10.62 -4.41
C GLY A 35 2.45 -9.13 -4.72
N VAL A 36 1.39 -8.52 -5.26
CA VAL A 36 1.27 -7.06 -5.42
C VAL A 36 0.59 -6.48 -4.19
N PHE A 37 1.21 -5.44 -3.63
CA PHE A 37 0.75 -4.72 -2.46
C PHE A 37 0.41 -3.29 -2.84
N LEU A 38 -0.59 -2.72 -2.17
CA LEU A 38 -0.96 -1.32 -2.32
C LEU A 38 -0.76 -0.58 -1.00
N LEU A 39 -0.23 0.63 -1.09
CA LEU A 39 -0.10 1.55 0.03
C LEU A 39 -0.73 2.89 -0.36
N GLY A 40 -1.50 3.52 0.53
CA GLY A 40 -2.11 4.82 0.23
C GLY A 40 -1.05 5.88 -0.02
N SER A 41 -1.27 6.77 -0.99
CA SER A 41 -0.31 7.85 -1.30
C SER A 41 -0.16 8.89 -0.18
N ASP A 42 -1.05 8.91 0.81
CA ASP A 42 -1.01 9.82 1.95
C ASP A 42 0.31 9.72 2.73
N VAL A 43 0.96 8.55 2.70
CA VAL A 43 2.28 8.33 3.31
C VAL A 43 3.37 9.20 2.68
N LEU A 44 3.19 9.69 1.45
CA LEU A 44 4.14 10.58 0.79
C LEU A 44 4.09 11.99 1.38
N VAL A 45 2.94 12.41 1.93
CA VAL A 45 2.77 13.72 2.56
C VAL A 45 2.87 13.65 4.09
N ASP A 46 2.79 12.45 4.66
CA ASP A 46 2.98 12.23 6.09
C ASP A 46 4.46 12.45 6.51
N PRO A 47 4.73 13.32 7.50
CA PRO A 47 6.09 13.50 8.03
C PRO A 47 6.63 12.29 8.80
N ALA A 48 5.78 11.43 9.34
CA ALA A 48 6.21 10.20 10.03
C ALA A 48 6.93 9.23 9.11
N HIS A 49 6.60 9.25 7.82
CA HIS A 49 7.14 8.35 6.80
C HIS A 49 8.22 8.98 5.92
N GLU A 50 8.84 10.10 6.33
CA GLU A 50 9.83 10.80 5.49
C GLU A 50 10.99 9.90 5.06
N THR A 51 11.42 8.98 5.94
CA THR A 51 12.52 8.04 5.68
C THR A 51 12.25 7.14 4.48
N HIS A 52 10.99 6.78 4.23
CA HIS A 52 10.58 5.96 3.11
C HIS A 52 10.07 6.78 1.93
N ARG A 53 9.93 8.11 2.07
CA ARG A 53 9.31 8.97 1.04
C ARG A 53 10.08 8.96 -0.27
N ASP A 54 11.41 9.07 -0.25
CA ASP A 54 12.23 9.01 -1.46
C ASP A 54 12.12 7.65 -2.17
N PHE A 55 12.07 6.57 -1.39
CA PHE A 55 11.88 5.22 -1.91
C PHE A 55 10.49 5.04 -2.54
N LEU A 56 9.45 5.55 -1.88
CA LEU A 56 8.07 5.42 -2.33
C LEU A 56 7.77 6.31 -3.54
N ARG A 57 8.44 7.47 -3.67
CA ARG A 57 8.23 8.44 -4.75
C ARG A 57 8.68 7.93 -6.13
N VAL A 58 9.62 6.99 -6.18
CA VAL A 58 10.09 6.39 -7.43
C VAL A 58 9.24 5.19 -7.88
N LEU A 59 8.28 4.76 -7.06
CA LEU A 59 7.44 3.60 -7.35
C LEU A 59 6.25 3.97 -8.24
N PRO A 60 5.73 3.00 -9.01
CA PRO A 60 4.53 3.20 -9.80
C PRO A 60 3.34 3.57 -8.92
N LEU A 61 2.65 4.64 -9.31
CA LEU A 61 1.41 5.11 -8.72
C LEU A 61 0.24 4.61 -9.57
N LEU A 62 -0.77 4.07 -8.91
CA LEU A 62 -2.04 3.68 -9.48
C LEU A 62 -3.07 4.73 -9.08
N GLU A 63 -3.48 5.55 -10.05
CA GLU A 63 -4.62 6.44 -9.89
C GLU A 63 -5.90 5.67 -10.18
N GLY A 64 -6.76 5.53 -9.17
CA GLY A 64 -8.02 4.84 -9.33
C GLY A 64 -8.61 4.44 -7.99
N GLY A 65 -9.93 4.58 -7.85
CA GLY A 65 -10.64 3.89 -6.77
C GLY A 65 -10.31 2.41 -6.86
N VAL A 66 -10.09 1.78 -5.70
CA VAL A 66 -9.84 0.34 -5.54
C VAL A 66 -10.48 -0.42 -6.69
N PRO A 67 -9.70 -0.97 -7.66
CA PRO A 67 -10.32 -1.73 -8.74
C PRO A 67 -11.16 -2.80 -8.06
N SER A 68 -12.47 -2.72 -8.26
CA SER A 68 -13.39 -3.77 -7.86
C SER A 68 -13.03 -4.94 -8.76
N PHE A 69 -12.05 -5.74 -8.35
CA PHE A 69 -11.78 -7.01 -8.99
C PHE A 69 -13.08 -7.80 -8.93
N PRO A 70 -13.57 -8.35 -10.06
CA PRO A 70 -14.82 -9.09 -10.05
C PRO A 70 -14.71 -10.26 -9.07
N GLY A 71 -15.42 -10.14 -7.95
CA GLY A 71 -15.73 -11.17 -6.97
C GLY A 71 -14.60 -12.14 -6.60
N THR A 72 -14.05 -11.99 -5.38
CA THR A 72 -14.06 -13.19 -4.54
C THR A 72 -15.55 -13.49 -4.30
N THR A 73 -16.14 -14.26 -5.21
CA THR A 73 -17.47 -14.81 -4.99
C THR A 73 -17.31 -15.69 -3.78
N ALA A 74 -17.73 -15.19 -2.62
CA ALA A 74 -18.10 -16.04 -1.50
C ALA A 74 -18.91 -17.20 -2.10
N GLY A 75 -18.36 -18.41 -1.98
CA GLY A 75 -18.84 -19.58 -2.68
C GLY A 75 -20.34 -19.71 -2.61
N GLY A 76 -20.96 -19.93 -3.77
CA GLY A 76 -22.34 -20.39 -3.85
C GLY A 76 -22.51 -21.73 -3.13
N GLY A 77 -23.71 -21.96 -2.63
CA GLY A 77 -24.10 -23.25 -2.08
C GLY A 77 -25.44 -23.18 -1.38
N ALA A 78 -26.50 -23.16 -2.20
CA ALA A 78 -27.88 -23.62 -1.98
C ALA A 78 -28.50 -23.51 -0.58
#